data_AF-A0A241VMS1-F1
#
_entry.id   AF-A0A241VMS1-F1
#
_cell.length_a   1.000
_cell.length_b   1.000
_cell.length_c   1.000
_cell.angle_alpha   90.00
_cell.angle_beta   90.00
_cell.angle_gamma   90.00
#
_symmetry.space_group_name_H-M   'P 1'
#
loop_
_entity.id
_entity.type
_entity.pdbx_description
1 polymer ?
#
loop_
_entity_poly.entity_id
_entity_poly.type
_entity_poly.pdbx_seq_one_letter_code
_entity_poly.pdbx_strand_id
1 'polypeptide(L)'
;MKKVLISLFALSAMNTIQAQEYPNYADEKKYLQMLEKIYPQLEIIVHGKLILNNVKNDVKALTDKDKKEVCSMANAVINADNIIVHNTVHEFYFESTNYLQNFMTSEGADNLKQELQLSGFKCY
;
A
#
# COMPACT_ATOMS: atom_id res chain seq x y z
N MET A 1 -5.55 59.68 -22.89
CA MET A 1 -4.80 59.13 -21.73
C MET A 1 -5.73 58.20 -20.96
N LYS A 2 -5.44 56.90 -20.98
CA LYS A 2 -6.23 55.83 -20.34
C LYS A 2 -6.03 55.92 -18.83
N LYS A 3 -7.09 56.11 -18.05
CA LYS A 3 -7.05 55.90 -16.59
C LYS A 3 -7.33 54.41 -16.35
N VAL A 4 -6.31 53.73 -15.84
CA VAL A 4 -6.35 52.33 -15.45
C VAL A 4 -7.35 52.19 -14.31
N LEU A 5 -8.47 51.52 -14.57
CA LEU A 5 -9.30 50.93 -13.53
C LEU A 5 -8.42 49.89 -12.84
N ILE A 6 -8.03 50.18 -11.59
CA ILE A 6 -7.46 49.18 -10.69
C ILE A 6 -8.59 48.20 -10.41
N SER A 7 -8.61 47.12 -11.18
CA SER A 7 -9.47 45.97 -10.98
C SER A 7 -9.07 45.31 -9.66
N LEU A 8 -9.79 45.68 -8.59
CA LEU A 8 -9.82 44.98 -7.30
C LEU A 8 -10.50 43.59 -7.41
N PHE A 9 -10.15 42.82 -8.45
CA PHE A 9 -10.72 41.50 -8.74
C PHE A 9 -9.67 40.44 -9.08
N ALA A 10 -8.40 40.66 -8.71
CA ALA A 10 -7.31 39.76 -9.06
C ALA A 10 -6.50 39.19 -7.87
N LEU A 11 -7.07 39.12 -6.66
CA LEU A 11 -6.31 38.61 -5.50
C LEU A 11 -7.00 37.51 -4.67
N SER A 12 -8.19 37.03 -5.04
CA SER A 12 -8.82 35.88 -4.36
C SER A 12 -8.75 34.56 -5.13
N ALA A 13 -8.17 34.54 -6.35
CA ALA A 13 -8.13 33.34 -7.19
C ALA A 13 -6.80 32.56 -7.12
N MET A 14 -5.85 32.96 -6.28
CA MET A 14 -4.55 32.29 -6.11
C MET A 14 -4.30 32.00 -4.64
N ASN A 15 -5.17 31.22 -4.02
CA ASN A 15 -4.89 30.46 -2.80
C ASN A 15 -5.97 29.37 -2.63
N THR A 16 -6.24 28.60 -3.68
CA THR A 16 -6.74 27.23 -3.48
C THR A 16 -5.54 26.31 -3.42
N ILE A 17 -4.68 26.54 -2.42
CA ILE A 17 -4.15 25.41 -1.68
C ILE A 17 -5.41 24.67 -1.24
N GLN A 18 -5.69 23.49 -1.82
CA GLN A 18 -6.75 22.61 -1.30
C GLN A 18 -6.55 22.59 0.22
N ALA A 19 -7.47 23.21 0.95
CA ALA A 19 -7.51 23.03 2.38
C ALA A 19 -7.78 21.54 2.55
N GLN A 20 -6.73 20.77 2.82
CA GLN A 20 -6.82 19.34 3.06
C GLN A 20 -7.85 19.19 4.18
N GLU A 21 -8.98 18.56 3.88
CA GLU A 21 -10.03 18.40 4.86
C GLU A 21 -9.46 17.50 5.96
N TYR A 22 -9.54 17.93 7.22
CA TYR A 22 -9.08 17.09 8.31
C TYR A 22 -10.12 15.98 8.53
N PRO A 23 -9.69 14.73 8.79
CA PRO A 23 -10.61 13.62 8.97
C PRO A 23 -11.53 13.86 10.17
N ASN A 24 -12.81 13.56 10.01
CA ASN A 24 -13.76 13.54 11.12
C ASN A 24 -13.70 12.19 11.88
N TYR A 25 -14.44 12.08 12.99
CA TYR A 25 -14.47 10.85 13.79
C TYR A 25 -14.91 9.60 13.02
N ALA A 26 -15.84 9.72 12.06
CA ALA A 26 -16.29 8.59 11.27
C ALA A 26 -15.20 8.12 10.29
N ASP A 27 -14.44 9.05 9.72
CA ASP A 27 -13.30 8.76 8.85
C ASP A 27 -12.15 8.11 9.62
N GLU A 28 -11.80 8.64 10.78
CA GLU A 28 -10.80 8.04 11.68
C GLU A 28 -11.22 6.62 12.08
N LYS A 29 -12.49 6.42 12.46
CA LYS A 29 -12.99 5.09 12.81
C LYS A 29 -12.85 4.08 11.67
N LYS A 30 -13.21 4.46 10.43
CA LYS A 30 -13.04 3.60 9.24
C LYS A 30 -11.58 3.26 9.01
N TYR A 31 -10.70 4.25 9.13
CA TYR A 31 -9.26 4.05 8.98
C TYR A 31 -8.71 3.08 10.02
N LEU A 32 -9.08 3.24 11.30
CA LEU A 32 -8.66 2.32 12.37
C LEU A 32 -9.19 0.89 12.16
N GLN A 33 -10.43 0.73 11.71
CA GLN A 33 -11.00 -0.58 11.37
C GLN A 33 -10.29 -1.26 10.19
N MET A 34 -9.81 -0.47 9.23
CA MET A 34 -8.98 -0.98 8.14
C MET A 34 -7.60 -1.40 8.66
N LEU A 35 -6.96 -0.57 9.49
CA LEU A 35 -5.66 -0.89 10.09
C LEU A 35 -5.70 -2.16 10.94
N GLU A 36 -6.76 -2.39 11.70
CA GLU A 36 -6.95 -3.60 12.50
C GLU A 36 -6.87 -4.88 11.65
N LYS A 37 -7.31 -4.82 10.39
CA LYS A 37 -7.26 -5.95 9.45
C LYS A 37 -5.90 -6.08 8.76
N ILE A 38 -5.22 -4.95 8.52
CA ILE A 38 -3.92 -4.92 7.83
C ILE A 38 -2.77 -5.27 8.77
N TYR A 39 -2.80 -4.82 10.03
CA TYR A 39 -1.69 -4.99 10.98
C TYR A 39 -1.20 -6.43 11.13
N PRO A 40 -2.07 -7.44 11.26
CA PRO A 40 -1.64 -8.85 11.32
C PRO A 40 -0.94 -9.33 10.04
N GLN A 41 -1.26 -8.74 8.88
CA GLN A 41 -0.61 -9.07 7.61
C GLN A 41 0.81 -8.50 7.55
N LEU A 42 1.06 -7.33 8.16
CA LEU A 42 2.36 -6.66 8.09
C LEU A 42 3.51 -7.51 8.65
N GLU A 43 3.29 -8.22 9.76
CA GLU A 43 4.30 -9.09 10.34
C GLU A 43 4.72 -10.21 9.36
N ILE A 44 3.73 -10.87 8.75
CA ILE A 44 3.95 -11.91 7.75
C ILE A 44 4.69 -11.33 6.54
N ILE A 45 4.30 -10.12 6.12
CA ILE A 45 4.89 -9.47 4.96
C ILE A 45 6.37 -9.16 5.19
N VAL A 46 6.68 -8.53 6.33
CA VAL A 46 8.05 -8.17 6.70
C VAL A 46 8.91 -9.43 6.85
N HIS A 47 8.40 -10.47 7.49
CA HIS A 47 9.14 -11.71 7.68
C HIS A 47 9.52 -12.38 6.36
N GLY A 48 8.56 -12.56 5.44
CA GLY A 48 8.83 -13.14 4.13
C GLY A 48 9.79 -12.27 3.29
N LYS A 49 9.71 -10.93 3.42
CA LYS A 49 10.60 -10.02 2.70
C LYS A 49 12.04 -10.13 3.19
N LEU A 50 12.25 -10.30 4.50
CA LEU A 50 13.57 -10.54 5.07
C LEU A 50 14.18 -11.85 4.53
N ILE A 51 13.38 -12.91 4.44
CA ILE A 51 13.80 -14.19 3.85
C ILE A 51 14.22 -14.00 2.39
N LEU A 52 13.39 -13.34 1.57
CA LEU A 52 13.74 -13.07 0.17
C LEU A 52 15.01 -12.23 0.04
N ASN A 53 15.17 -11.20 0.88
CA ASN A 53 16.35 -10.33 0.84
C ASN A 53 17.63 -11.09 1.16
N ASN A 54 17.59 -12.08 2.05
CA ASN A 54 18.76 -12.91 2.39
C ASN A 54 19.29 -13.72 1.20
N VAL A 55 18.41 -14.07 0.25
CA VAL A 55 18.76 -14.76 -1.00
C VAL A 55 18.77 -13.82 -2.22
N LYS A 56 18.79 -12.50 -2.01
CA LYS A 56 18.75 -11.48 -3.09
C LYS A 56 17.58 -11.69 -4.07
N ASN A 57 16.43 -12.12 -3.55
CA ASN A 57 15.23 -12.49 -4.31
C ASN A 57 15.40 -13.69 -5.26
N ASP A 58 16.45 -14.51 -5.10
CA ASP A 58 16.55 -15.78 -5.84
C ASP A 58 15.65 -16.86 -5.20
N VAL A 59 14.44 -16.99 -5.72
CA VAL A 59 13.44 -17.97 -5.26
C VAL A 59 13.95 -19.41 -5.32
N LYS A 60 14.89 -19.73 -6.22
CA LYS A 60 15.45 -21.09 -6.35
C LYS A 60 16.40 -21.44 -5.21
N ALA A 61 16.99 -20.44 -4.56
CA ALA A 61 17.88 -20.62 -3.42
C ALA A 61 17.13 -20.84 -2.09
N LEU A 62 15.80 -20.69 -2.08
CA LEU A 62 14.97 -20.89 -0.89
C LEU A 62 14.82 -22.37 -0.54
N THR A 63 14.86 -22.67 0.76
CA THR A 63 14.43 -23.98 1.28
C THR A 63 12.91 -24.12 1.19
N ASP A 64 12.36 -25.34 1.25
CA ASP A 64 10.89 -25.51 1.23
C ASP A 64 10.18 -24.82 2.40
N LYS A 65 10.87 -24.74 3.56
CA LYS A 65 10.38 -23.96 4.70
C LYS A 65 10.29 -22.48 4.34
N ASP A 66 11.35 -21.92 3.77
CA ASP A 66 11.40 -20.51 3.39
C ASP A 66 10.40 -20.19 2.28
N LYS A 67 10.24 -21.08 1.30
CA LYS A 67 9.22 -20.96 0.24
C LYS A 67 7.81 -20.88 0.82
N LYS A 68 7.52 -21.62 1.90
CA LYS A 68 6.24 -21.52 2.61
C LYS A 68 6.04 -20.14 3.23
N GLU A 69 7.04 -19.60 3.91
CA GLU A 69 6.96 -18.26 4.53
C GLU A 69 6.84 -17.16 3.47
N VAL A 70 7.60 -17.27 2.37
CA VAL A 70 7.53 -16.34 1.23
C VAL A 70 6.18 -16.42 0.52
N CYS A 71 5.61 -17.62 0.39
CA CYS A 71 4.24 -17.80 -0.12
C CYS A 71 3.20 -17.14 0.80
N SER A 72 3.32 -17.32 2.12
CA SER A 72 2.46 -16.66 3.10
C SER A 72 2.55 -15.13 3.00
N MET A 73 3.75 -14.57 2.81
CA MET A 73 3.93 -13.15 2.53
C MET A 73 3.19 -12.74 1.26
N ALA A 74 3.33 -13.46 0.15
CA ALA A 74 2.68 -13.10 -1.11
C ALA A 74 1.15 -13.04 -0.94
N ASN A 75 0.56 -14.03 -0.27
CA ASN A 75 -0.87 -14.04 0.05
C ASN A 75 -1.26 -12.89 1.00
N ALA A 76 -0.43 -12.57 1.98
CA ALA A 76 -0.67 -11.47 2.91
C ALA A 76 -0.65 -10.11 2.21
N VAL A 77 0.27 -9.89 1.25
CA VAL A 77 0.30 -8.68 0.41
C VAL A 77 -0.99 -8.54 -0.37
N ILE A 78 -1.40 -9.60 -1.09
CA ILE A 78 -2.63 -9.60 -1.90
C ILE A 78 -3.86 -9.33 -1.02
N ASN A 79 -3.94 -9.96 0.15
CA ASN A 79 -5.05 -9.75 1.07
C ASN A 79 -5.07 -8.31 1.62
N ALA A 80 -3.92 -7.77 2.00
CA ALA A 80 -3.82 -6.41 2.53
C ALA A 80 -4.17 -5.35 1.46
N ASP A 81 -3.70 -5.52 0.23
CA ASP A 81 -4.04 -4.63 -0.89
C ASP A 81 -5.54 -4.72 -1.24
N ASN A 82 -6.12 -5.92 -1.22
CA ASN A 82 -7.58 -6.08 -1.36
C ASN A 82 -8.35 -5.35 -0.25
N ILE A 83 -7.88 -5.41 1.00
CA ILE A 83 -8.50 -4.64 2.09
C ILE A 83 -8.39 -3.14 1.79
N ILE A 84 -7.23 -2.65 1.38
CA ILE A 84 -7.00 -1.22 1.08
C ILE A 84 -7.93 -0.74 -0.04
N VAL A 85 -7.95 -1.44 -1.17
CA VAL A 85 -8.71 -1.03 -2.37
C VAL A 85 -10.22 -1.04 -2.11
N HIS A 86 -10.71 -1.94 -1.26
CA HIS A 86 -12.13 -2.04 -0.93
C HIS A 86 -12.57 -1.19 0.28
N ASN A 87 -11.65 -0.47 0.93
CA ASN A 87 -11.98 0.45 2.03
C ASN A 87 -11.64 1.88 1.62
N THR A 88 -12.65 2.64 1.17
CA THR A 88 -12.49 4.08 0.91
C THR A 88 -12.23 4.82 2.22
N VAL A 89 -10.97 5.25 2.41
CA VAL A 89 -10.54 6.09 3.53
C VAL A 89 -10.45 7.55 3.10
N HIS A 90 -10.38 8.46 4.08
CA HIS A 90 -10.17 9.88 3.81
C HIS A 90 -8.81 10.13 3.14
N GLU A 91 -8.70 11.11 2.25
CA GLU A 91 -7.48 11.43 1.47
C GLU A 91 -6.24 11.66 2.36
N PHE A 92 -6.46 12.23 3.55
CA PHE A 92 -5.45 12.43 4.59
C PHE A 92 -4.69 11.13 4.96
N TYR A 93 -5.32 9.96 4.83
CA TYR A 93 -4.74 8.67 5.17
C TYR A 93 -4.16 7.92 3.95
N PHE A 94 -4.19 8.48 2.74
CA PHE A 94 -3.76 7.74 1.53
C PHE A 94 -2.30 7.31 1.57
N GLU A 95 -1.38 8.18 2.00
CA GLU A 95 0.04 7.83 2.06
C GLU A 95 0.32 6.69 3.05
N SER A 96 -0.27 6.76 4.25
CA SER A 96 -0.10 5.72 5.26
C SER A 96 -0.74 4.40 4.84
N THR A 97 -1.81 4.47 4.06
CA THR A 97 -2.51 3.29 3.51
C THR A 97 -1.71 2.65 2.38
N ASN A 98 -1.11 3.45 1.49
CA ASN A 98 -0.33 2.96 0.35
C ASN A 98 1.10 2.53 0.71
N TYR A 99 1.51 2.66 1.98
CA TYR A 99 2.86 2.28 2.42
C TYR A 99 3.21 0.82 2.08
N LEU A 100 2.23 -0.08 2.09
CA LEU A 100 2.39 -1.49 1.71
C LEU A 100 2.84 -1.67 0.25
N GLN A 101 2.30 -0.86 -0.66
CA GLN A 101 2.65 -0.93 -2.09
C GLN A 101 4.12 -0.56 -2.34
N ASN A 102 4.78 0.13 -1.40
CA ASN A 102 6.23 0.39 -1.45
C ASN A 102 7.09 -0.85 -1.12
N PHE A 103 6.54 -1.85 -0.42
CA PHE A 103 7.26 -3.10 -0.12
C PHE A 103 7.11 -4.11 -1.26
N MET A 104 5.87 -4.31 -1.70
CA MET A 104 5.48 -5.23 -2.75
C MET A 104 4.05 -4.90 -3.20
N THR A 105 3.82 -4.84 -4.51
CA THR A 105 2.48 -4.71 -5.10
C THR A 105 1.79 -6.08 -5.17
N SER A 106 0.45 -6.11 -5.28
CA SER A 106 -0.29 -7.36 -5.52
C SER A 106 0.18 -8.09 -6.78
N GLU A 107 0.46 -7.35 -7.86
CA GLU A 107 1.04 -7.92 -9.08
C GLU A 107 2.42 -8.54 -8.82
N GLY A 108 3.27 -7.86 -8.05
CA GLY A 108 4.57 -8.39 -7.64
C GLY A 108 4.44 -9.66 -6.79
N ALA A 109 3.45 -9.71 -5.91
CA ALA A 109 3.14 -10.91 -5.12
C ALA A 109 2.62 -12.05 -6.00
N ASP A 110 1.73 -11.81 -6.96
CA ASP A 110 1.25 -12.82 -7.90
C ASP A 110 2.39 -13.39 -8.76
N ASN A 111 3.28 -12.52 -9.26
CA ASN A 111 4.47 -12.94 -10.00
C ASN A 111 5.38 -13.83 -9.12
N LEU A 112 5.58 -13.47 -7.86
CA LEU A 112 6.34 -14.27 -6.92
C LEU A 112 5.68 -15.64 -6.66
N LYS A 113 4.34 -15.71 -6.57
CA LYS A 113 3.62 -16.98 -6.47
C LYS A 113 3.87 -17.85 -7.70
N GLN A 114 3.87 -17.27 -8.90
CA GLN A 114 4.18 -17.99 -10.14
C GLN A 114 5.63 -18.48 -10.15
N GLU A 115 6.60 -17.67 -9.71
CA GLU A 115 8.00 -18.10 -9.60
C GLU A 115 8.18 -19.28 -8.63
N LEU A 116 7.50 -19.25 -7.49
CA LEU A 116 7.46 -20.36 -6.54
C LEU A 116 6.89 -21.63 -7.19
N GLN A 117 5.80 -21.51 -7.94
CA GLN A 117 5.19 -22.61 -8.69
C GLN A 117 6.12 -23.18 -9.76
N LEU A 118 6.84 -22.32 -10.49
CA LEU A 118 7.85 -22.72 -11.48
C LEU A 118 9.06 -23.42 -10.83
N SER A 119 9.33 -23.16 -9.54
CA SER A 119 10.33 -23.89 -8.75
C SER A 119 9.86 -25.27 -8.27
N GLY A 120 8.63 -25.66 -8.60
CA GLY A 120 7.99 -26.91 -8.15
C GLY A 120 7.30 -26.80 -6.78
N PHE A 121 7.28 -25.62 -6.15
CA PHE A 121 6.61 -25.41 -4.87
C PHE A 121 5.17 -24.93 -5.08
N LYS A 122 4.20 -25.59 -4.44
CA LYS A 122 2.79 -25.22 -4.56
C LYS A 122 2.44 -24.11 -3.58
N CYS A 123 2.34 -22.89 -4.11
CA CYS A 123 1.81 -21.73 -3.40
C CYS A 123 0.35 -21.51 -3.80
N TYR A 124 -0.57 -21.63 -2.83
CA TYR A 124 -2.02 -21.43 -2.98
C TYR A 124 -2.42 -20.09 -2.41
#